data_AF-A0A9D7H2F3-F1
#
_entry.id   AF-A0A9D7H2F3-F1
#
_cell.length_a   1.000
_cell.length_b   1.000
_cell.length_c   1.000
_cell.angle_alpha   90.00
_cell.angle_beta   90.00
_cell.angle_gamma   90.00
#
_symmetry.space_group_name_H-M   'P 1'
#
loop_
_entity.id
_entity.type
_entity.pdbx_description
1 polymer ?
#
loop_
_entity_poly.entity_id
_entity_poly.type
_entity_poly.pdbx_seq_one_letter_code
_entity_poly.pdbx_strand_id
1 'polypeptide(L)'
;MNRQLRTLLRACVDDEHMLDRGERLDPSRRAPLARLARRRVHFVSELQQAGRTLRGVPGARASFLGEVRAARVSAMMFAAGPNAGDVLTACKASQARLESRFATALTGEWSASVRAVLVEIHDEVVKSRDELVALQ
;
A
#
# COMPACT_ATOMS: atom_id res chain seq x y z
N MET A 1 6.69 -16.81 -3.89
CA MET A 1 6.80 -15.45 -3.31
C MET A 1 6.59 -15.56 -1.80
N ASN A 2 7.39 -14.87 -0.97
CA ASN A 2 7.25 -14.90 0.50
C ASN A 2 5.84 -14.40 0.90
N ARG A 3 5.17 -15.10 1.84
CA ARG A 3 3.80 -14.76 2.32
C ARG A 3 3.72 -13.34 2.88
N GLN A 4 4.77 -12.87 3.55
CA GLN A 4 4.85 -11.51 4.08
C GLN A 4 4.92 -10.48 2.95
N LEU A 5 5.69 -10.74 1.89
CA LEU A 5 5.76 -9.84 0.74
C LEU A 5 4.41 -9.71 0.01
N ARG A 6 3.69 -10.83 -0.17
CA ARG A 6 2.32 -10.80 -0.70
C ARG A 6 1.39 -9.95 0.15
N THR A 7 1.52 -10.06 1.47
CA THR A 7 0.71 -9.30 2.43
C THR A 7 1.01 -7.81 2.36
N LEU A 8 2.28 -7.42 2.22
CA LEU A 8 2.68 -6.02 2.03
C LEU A 8 2.17 -5.44 0.71
N LEU A 9 2.33 -6.18 -0.40
CA LEU A 9 1.81 -5.78 -1.71
C LEU A 9 0.30 -5.56 -1.66
N ARG A 10 -0.43 -6.50 -1.04
CA ARG A 10 -1.87 -6.39 -0.84
C ARG A 10 -2.23 -5.14 -0.04
N ALA A 11 -1.55 -4.89 1.08
CA ALA A 11 -1.79 -3.72 1.91
C ALA A 11 -1.52 -2.41 1.17
N CYS A 12 -0.46 -2.33 0.36
CA CYS A 12 -0.18 -1.15 -0.46
C CYS A 12 -1.27 -0.89 -1.50
N VAL A 13 -1.80 -1.94 -2.14
CA VAL A 13 -2.90 -1.81 -3.13
C VAL A 13 -4.23 -1.43 -2.46
N ASP A 14 -4.54 -2.01 -1.30
CA ASP A 14 -5.75 -1.65 -0.55
C ASP A 14 -5.69 -0.17 -0.11
N ASP A 15 -4.51 0.32 0.29
CA ASP A 15 -4.29 1.71 0.67
C ASP A 15 -4.33 2.68 -0.53
N GLU A 16 -3.70 2.32 -1.65
CA GLU A 16 -3.82 3.02 -2.94
C GLU A 16 -5.30 3.25 -3.29
N HIS A 17 -6.10 2.19 -3.23
CA HIS A 17 -7.53 2.26 -3.57
C HIS A 17 -8.33 3.12 -2.60
N MET A 18 -8.01 3.07 -1.31
CA MET A 18 -8.67 3.93 -0.33
C MET A 18 -8.38 5.41 -0.62
N LEU A 19 -7.13 5.74 -0.97
CA LEU A 19 -6.69 7.09 -1.32
C LEU A 19 -7.29 7.57 -2.65
N ASP A 20 -7.29 6.74 -3.70
CA ASP A 20 -7.93 7.05 -5.00
C ASP A 20 -9.45 7.23 -4.86
N ARG A 21 -10.10 6.41 -4.04
CA ARG A 21 -11.51 6.63 -3.69
C ARG A 21 -11.68 7.94 -2.93
N GLY A 22 -10.81 8.21 -1.96
CA GLY A 22 -10.88 9.43 -1.16
C GLY A 22 -10.72 10.69 -2.00
N GLU A 23 -9.81 10.67 -2.96
CA GLU A 23 -9.60 11.73 -3.94
C GLU A 23 -10.89 12.09 -4.71
N ARG A 24 -11.68 11.07 -5.08
CA ARG A 24 -12.93 11.25 -5.84
C ARG A 24 -14.06 11.78 -4.97
N LEU A 25 -14.09 11.37 -3.70
CA LEU A 25 -15.15 11.71 -2.76
C LEU A 25 -14.92 13.03 -2.03
N ASP A 26 -13.66 13.49 -1.92
CA ASP A 26 -13.31 14.77 -1.31
C ASP A 26 -12.49 15.65 -2.27
N PRO A 27 -13.17 16.48 -3.08
CA PRO A 27 -12.51 17.37 -4.03
C PRO A 27 -11.56 18.38 -3.38
N SER A 28 -11.81 18.79 -2.12
CA SER A 28 -10.99 19.78 -1.42
C SER A 28 -9.59 19.24 -1.09
N ARG A 29 -9.48 17.92 -0.95
CA ARG A 29 -8.24 17.18 -0.62
C ARG A 29 -7.77 16.32 -1.79
N ARG A 30 -8.30 16.55 -2.99
CA ARG A 30 -7.99 15.77 -4.20
C ARG A 30 -6.49 15.67 -4.46
N ALA A 31 -5.80 16.80 -4.59
CA ALA A 31 -4.37 16.82 -4.94
C ALA A 31 -3.46 16.04 -3.95
N PRO A 32 -3.56 16.24 -2.62
CA PRO A 32 -2.75 15.46 -1.69
C PRO A 32 -3.11 13.96 -1.68
N LEU A 33 -4.41 13.60 -1.73
CA LEU A 33 -4.82 12.19 -1.77
C LEU A 33 -4.34 11.49 -3.06
N ALA A 34 -4.43 12.16 -4.21
CA ALA A 34 -3.92 11.67 -5.50
C ALA A 34 -2.41 11.40 -5.45
N ARG A 35 -1.65 12.31 -4.82
CA ARG A 35 -0.20 12.18 -4.67
C ARG A 35 0.14 10.97 -3.80
N LEU A 36 -0.54 10.79 -2.68
CA LEU A 36 -0.34 9.64 -1.80
C LEU A 36 -0.69 8.33 -2.49
N ALA A 37 -1.80 8.28 -3.24
CA ALA A 37 -2.18 7.11 -4.04
C ALA A 37 -1.07 6.73 -5.04
N ARG A 38 -0.52 7.71 -5.77
CA ARG A 38 0.62 7.48 -6.68
C ARG A 38 1.87 6.96 -5.97
N ARG A 39 2.15 7.43 -4.74
CA ARG A 39 3.25 6.88 -3.92
C ARG A 39 3.03 5.40 -3.60
N ARG A 40 1.80 4.97 -3.29
CA ARG A 40 1.50 3.55 -3.06
C ARG A 40 1.73 2.69 -4.28
N VAL A 41 1.43 3.18 -5.48
CA VAL A 41 1.79 2.50 -6.74
C VAL A 41 3.30 2.32 -6.88
N HIS A 42 4.08 3.32 -6.47
CA HIS A 42 5.54 3.22 -6.49
C HIS A 42 6.05 2.14 -5.52
N PHE A 43 5.56 2.12 -4.29
CA PHE A 43 5.95 1.11 -3.28
C PHE A 43 5.67 -0.31 -3.75
N VAL A 44 4.52 -0.52 -4.40
CA VAL A 44 4.17 -1.81 -5.00
C VAL A 44 5.24 -2.23 -6.00
N SER A 45 5.72 -1.31 -6.84
CA SER A 45 6.77 -1.58 -7.84
C SER A 45 8.12 -1.92 -7.18
N GLU A 46 8.52 -1.19 -6.14
CA GLU A 46 9.76 -1.42 -5.41
C GLU A 46 9.78 -2.76 -4.67
N LEU A 47 8.70 -3.08 -3.95
CA LEU A 47 8.53 -4.36 -3.26
C LEU A 47 8.60 -5.55 -4.22
N GLN A 48 8.06 -5.41 -5.42
CA GLN A 48 8.21 -6.44 -6.44
C GLN A 48 9.65 -6.61 -6.90
N GLN A 49 10.35 -5.51 -7.16
CA GLN A 49 11.73 -5.56 -7.62
C GLN A 49 12.61 -6.24 -6.56
N ALA A 50 12.44 -5.86 -5.30
CA ALA A 50 13.04 -6.53 -4.15
C ALA A 50 12.67 -8.03 -4.07
N GLY A 51 11.41 -8.38 -4.37
CA GLY A 51 10.94 -9.76 -4.42
C GLY A 51 11.55 -10.61 -5.54
N ARG A 52 11.87 -9.99 -6.70
CA ARG A 52 12.52 -10.68 -7.82
C ARG A 52 13.99 -10.99 -7.52
N THR A 53 14.69 -10.05 -6.88
CA THR A 53 16.07 -10.26 -6.41
C THR A 53 16.20 -11.38 -5.39
N LEU A 54 15.13 -11.68 -4.63
CA LEU A 54 15.15 -12.76 -3.64
C LEU A 54 15.07 -14.17 -4.22
N ARG A 55 14.60 -14.38 -5.46
CA ARG A 55 14.39 -15.76 -5.96
C ARG A 55 14.73 -16.04 -7.43
N GLY A 56 15.11 -15.06 -8.24
CA GLY A 56 15.44 -15.34 -9.66
C GLY A 56 14.33 -16.08 -10.43
N VAL A 57 13.06 -15.87 -10.05
CA VAL A 57 11.93 -16.68 -10.56
C VAL A 57 11.36 -16.10 -11.86
N PRO A 58 11.43 -16.85 -12.98
CA PRO A 58 10.68 -16.52 -14.20
C PRO A 58 9.17 -16.55 -13.91
N GLY A 59 8.40 -15.57 -14.39
CA GLY A 59 6.94 -15.52 -14.21
C GLY A 59 6.43 -14.76 -12.98
N ALA A 60 7.31 -14.23 -12.12
CA ALA A 60 6.92 -13.41 -10.95
C ALA A 60 6.09 -12.17 -11.33
N ARG A 61 6.25 -11.65 -12.55
CA ARG A 61 5.48 -10.50 -13.07
C ARG A 61 4.02 -10.85 -13.39
N ALA A 62 3.74 -12.06 -13.88
CA ALA A 62 2.39 -12.53 -14.12
C ALA A 62 1.66 -12.87 -12.81
N SER A 63 2.35 -13.51 -11.86
CA SER A 63 1.85 -13.72 -10.49
C SER A 63 1.55 -12.40 -9.80
N PHE A 64 2.31 -11.34 -10.07
CA PHE A 64 2.01 -10.00 -9.57
C PHE A 64 0.78 -9.37 -10.20
N LEU A 65 0.62 -9.40 -11.52
CA LEU A 65 -0.56 -8.82 -12.15
C LEU A 65 -1.83 -9.56 -11.72
N GLY A 66 -1.75 -10.89 -11.53
CA GLY A 66 -2.81 -11.67 -10.89
C GLY A 66 -3.03 -11.27 -9.42
N GLU A 67 -1.93 -11.19 -8.65
CA GLU A 67 -1.77 -10.62 -7.30
C GLU A 67 -2.58 -9.33 -7.09
N VAL A 68 -2.16 -8.31 -7.84
CA VAL A 68 -2.72 -6.96 -7.85
C VAL A 68 -4.14 -6.98 -8.37
N ARG A 69 -4.44 -7.68 -9.47
CA ARG A 69 -5.81 -7.74 -10.00
C ARG A 69 -6.78 -8.35 -8.99
N ALA A 70 -6.40 -9.45 -8.35
CA ALA A 70 -7.16 -10.04 -7.24
C ALA A 70 -7.26 -9.06 -6.05
N ALA A 71 -6.18 -8.32 -5.78
CA ALA A 71 -6.18 -7.27 -4.78
C ALA A 71 -7.24 -6.20 -5.05
N ARG A 72 -7.19 -5.62 -6.24
CA ARG A 72 -8.12 -4.60 -6.71
C ARG A 72 -9.57 -5.09 -6.75
N VAL A 73 -9.82 -6.32 -7.19
CA VAL A 73 -11.17 -6.92 -7.22
C VAL A 73 -11.75 -7.08 -5.82
N SER A 74 -11.00 -7.61 -4.85
CA SER A 74 -11.52 -7.74 -3.48
C SER A 74 -11.67 -6.38 -2.78
N ALA A 75 -10.82 -5.39 -3.11
CA ALA A 75 -10.95 -4.03 -2.55
C ALA A 75 -12.25 -3.35 -3.00
N MET A 76 -12.70 -3.59 -4.24
CA MET A 76 -14.01 -3.12 -4.72
C MET A 76 -15.19 -3.69 -3.90
N MET A 77 -15.10 -4.92 -3.41
CA MET A 77 -16.17 -5.53 -2.61
C MET A 77 -16.31 -4.88 -1.22
N PHE A 78 -15.21 -4.45 -0.60
CA PHE A 78 -15.26 -3.72 0.68
C PHE A 78 -15.70 -2.26 0.53
N ALA A 79 -15.56 -1.69 -0.67
CA ALA A 79 -15.94 -0.31 -0.93
C ALA A 79 -17.47 -0.08 -1.01
N ALA A 80 -18.27 -1.13 -1.21
CA ALA A 80 -19.72 -1.02 -1.46
C ALA A 80 -20.61 -0.88 -0.20
N GLY A 81 -20.06 -0.48 0.96
CA GLY A 81 -20.84 -0.24 2.19
C GLY A 81 -21.32 1.23 2.32
N PRO A 82 -22.55 1.48 2.81
CA PRO A 82 -23.20 2.81 2.82
C PRO A 82 -22.73 3.79 3.91
N ASN A 83 -21.67 3.46 4.68
CA ASN A 83 -21.15 4.38 5.69
C ASN A 83 -20.12 5.32 5.05
N ALA A 84 -20.62 6.39 4.43
CA ALA A 84 -19.85 7.59 4.14
C ALA A 84 -19.48 8.33 5.46
N GLY A 85 -18.93 7.60 6.43
CA GLY A 85 -18.13 8.22 7.48
C GLY A 85 -16.94 8.92 6.83
N ASP A 86 -16.41 9.92 7.54
CA ASP A 86 -15.30 10.78 7.10
C ASP A 86 -14.27 10.01 6.25
N VAL A 87 -14.24 10.34 4.96
CA VAL A 87 -13.34 9.75 3.95
C VAL A 87 -11.89 9.81 4.42
N LEU A 88 -11.52 10.89 5.13
CA LEU A 88 -10.20 11.07 5.69
C LEU A 88 -9.94 10.08 6.82
N THR A 89 -10.92 9.83 7.70
CA THR A 89 -10.84 8.78 8.73
C THR A 89 -10.64 7.40 8.11
N ALA A 90 -11.31 7.10 7.00
CA ALA A 90 -11.15 5.84 6.28
C ALA A 90 -9.73 5.68 5.69
N CYS A 91 -9.19 6.76 5.09
CA CYS A 91 -7.81 6.81 4.60
C CYS A 91 -6.81 6.63 5.75
N LYS A 92 -7.00 7.31 6.88
CA LYS A 92 -6.16 7.17 8.08
C LYS A 92 -6.17 5.76 8.65
N ALA A 93 -7.33 5.12 8.70
CA ALA A 93 -7.44 3.74 9.16
C ALA A 93 -6.72 2.76 8.22
N SER A 94 -6.75 3.01 6.91
CA SER A 94 -6.00 2.23 5.93
C SER A 94 -4.48 2.42 6.08
N GLN A 95 -4.05 3.67 6.22
CA GLN A 95 -2.67 4.05 6.49
C GLN A 95 -2.11 3.35 7.74
N ALA A 96 -2.85 3.37 8.85
CA ALA A 96 -2.43 2.72 10.10
C ALA A 96 -2.30 1.19 9.94
N ARG A 97 -3.18 0.55 9.14
CA ARG A 97 -3.03 -0.87 8.81
C ARG A 97 -1.77 -1.12 7.97
N LEU A 98 -1.47 -0.26 7.00
CA LEU A 98 -0.27 -0.37 6.18
C LEU A 98 1.00 -0.28 7.04
N GLU A 99 1.08 0.71 7.93
CA GLU A 99 2.18 0.87 8.89
C GLU A 99 2.39 -0.38 9.74
N SER A 100 1.32 -0.91 10.33
CA SER A 100 1.38 -2.13 11.15
C SER A 100 1.93 -3.33 10.38
N ARG A 101 1.59 -3.47 9.08
CA ARG A 101 2.13 -4.54 8.23
C ARG A 101 3.60 -4.36 7.93
N PHE A 102 4.06 -3.12 7.69
CA PHE A 102 5.49 -2.84 7.52
C PHE A 102 6.28 -3.07 8.80
N ALA A 103 5.79 -2.59 9.95
CA ALA A 103 6.42 -2.85 11.25
C ALA A 103 6.56 -4.35 11.51
N THR A 104 5.51 -5.13 11.24
CA THR A 104 5.55 -6.61 11.34
C THR A 104 6.52 -7.24 10.34
N ALA A 105 6.62 -6.71 9.12
CA ALA A 105 7.54 -7.23 8.14
C ALA A 105 9.00 -6.95 8.52
N LEU A 106 9.31 -5.78 9.08
CA LEU A 106 10.67 -5.39 9.47
C LEU A 106 11.27 -6.27 10.57
N THR A 107 10.46 -6.91 11.41
CA THR A 107 10.93 -7.90 12.39
C THR A 107 11.31 -9.25 11.78
N GLY A 108 10.92 -9.51 10.53
CA GLY A 108 11.25 -10.72 9.81
C GLY A 108 12.70 -10.78 9.33
N GLU A 109 13.14 -11.98 8.96
CA GLU A 109 14.42 -12.22 8.32
C GLU A 109 14.32 -11.95 6.81
N TRP A 110 15.12 -10.99 6.35
CA TRP A 110 15.22 -10.58 4.95
C TRP A 110 16.68 -10.47 4.56
N SER A 111 16.98 -10.60 3.26
CA SER A 111 18.29 -10.18 2.77
C SER A 111 18.49 -8.68 3.00
N ALA A 112 19.75 -8.24 3.14
CA ALA A 112 20.08 -6.84 3.40
C ALA A 112 19.43 -5.89 2.37
N SER A 113 19.45 -6.26 1.08
CA SER A 113 18.85 -5.48 0.00
C SER A 113 17.33 -5.33 0.13
N VAL A 114 16.62 -6.39 0.55
CA VAL A 114 15.16 -6.29 0.75
C VAL A 114 14.83 -5.55 2.03
N ARG A 115 15.61 -5.75 3.10
CA ARG A 115 15.44 -4.97 4.33
C ARG A 115 15.61 -3.47 4.08
N ALA A 116 16.60 -3.07 3.27
CA ALA A 116 16.80 -1.66 2.91
C ALA A 116 15.56 -1.04 2.25
N VAL A 117 15.00 -1.72 1.24
CA VAL A 117 13.76 -1.29 0.57
C VAL A 117 12.57 -1.23 1.55
N LEU A 118 12.43 -2.21 2.44
CA LEU A 118 11.36 -2.21 3.45
C LEU A 118 11.46 -1.03 4.42
N VAL A 119 12.67 -0.67 4.85
CA VAL A 119 12.92 0.47 5.73
C VAL A 119 12.59 1.78 5.03
N GLU A 120 13.09 1.97 3.80
CA GLU A 120 12.84 3.16 3.00
C GLU A 120 11.34 3.39 2.78
N ILE A 121 10.61 2.35 2.37
CA ILE A 121 9.16 2.44 2.18
C ILE A 121 8.46 2.71 3.52
N HIS A 122 8.86 2.05 4.61
CA HIS A 122 8.25 2.28 5.92
C HIS A 122 8.41 3.73 6.38
N ASP A 123 9.58 4.35 6.19
CA ASP A 123 9.81 5.74 6.52
C ASP A 123 8.90 6.68 5.70
N GLU A 124 8.74 6.41 4.40
CA GLU A 124 7.81 7.15 3.54
C GLU A 124 6.34 6.92 3.89
N VAL A 125 5.97 5.73 4.35
CA VAL A 125 4.66 5.43 4.90
C VAL A 125 4.44 6.31 6.15
N VAL A 126 5.37 6.35 7.11
CA VAL A 126 5.26 7.18 8.31
C VAL A 126 5.10 8.67 7.97
N LYS A 127 5.89 9.20 7.02
CA LYS A 127 5.73 10.59 6.54
C LYS A 127 4.35 10.82 5.93
N SER A 128 3.82 9.86 5.19
CA SER A 128 2.49 9.95 4.58
C SER A 128 1.37 10.01 5.63
N ARG A 129 1.53 9.38 6.80
CA ARG A 129 0.57 9.52 7.91
C ARG A 129 0.55 10.94 8.43
N ASP A 130 1.72 11.54 8.63
CA ASP A 130 1.79 12.92 9.10
C ASP A 130 1.14 13.87 8.09
N GLU A 131 1.34 13.63 6.79
CA GLU A 131 0.61 14.32 5.71
C GLU A 131 -0.92 14.12 5.83
N LEU A 132 -1.42 12.90 6.04
CA LEU A 132 -2.86 12.62 6.21
C LEU A 132 -3.46 13.24 7.48
N VAL A 133 -2.71 13.32 8.57
CA VAL A 133 -3.13 13.98 9.81
C VAL A 133 -3.27 15.49 9.58
N ALA A 134 -2.35 16.10 8.85
CA ALA A 134 -2.37 17.53 8.52
C ALA A 134 -3.51 17.95 7.56
N LEU A 135 -4.23 17.01 6.95
CA LEU A 135 -5.40 17.30 6.11
C LEU A 135 -6.69 17.54 6.91
N GLN A 136 -6.68 17.48 8.24
CA GLN A 136 -7.85 17.81 9.08
C GLN A 136 -8.28 19.26 8.86
#